data_AF-A0A8S0FIT4-F1
#
_entry.id   AF-A0A8S0FIT4-F1
#
_cell.length_a   1.000
_cell.length_b   1.000
_cell.length_c   1.000
_cell.angle_alpha   90.00
_cell.angle_beta   90.00
_cell.angle_gamma   90.00
#
_symmetry.space_group_name_H-M   'P 1'
#
loop_
_entity.id
_entity.type
_entity.pdbx_description
1 polymer ?
#
loop_
_entity_poly.entity_id
_entity_poly.type
_entity_poly.pdbx_seq_one_letter_code
_entity_poly.pdbx_strand_id
1 'polypeptide(L)'
;MDNLLAEGKIKPMLVVIPDTETDAKGIIPEDFVPQERRKVFYPLNAKAADRELMNDIIPLISKRFNVRKDADGRALAGLSQGGYQALVSGINHLESFGWLATFSGVTTTTVPDEGVAARLNDPAAINQQLRNFTVVVGDKDVVTGKDIAEPAEN
;
A
#
# COMPACT_ATOMS: atom_id res chain seq x y z
N MET A 1 -13.65 7.52 12.11
CA MET A 1 -14.05 8.42 11.00
C MET A 1 -15.06 9.45 11.49
N ASP A 2 -16.17 9.02 12.09
CA ASP A 2 -17.28 9.90 12.50
C ASP A 2 -16.86 11.06 13.41
N ASN A 3 -16.06 10.82 14.45
CA ASN A 3 -15.60 11.91 15.33
C ASN A 3 -14.83 12.99 14.55
N LEU A 4 -13.89 12.59 13.69
CA LEU A 4 -13.11 13.52 12.89
C LEU A 4 -13.98 14.25 11.87
N LEU A 5 -15.01 13.59 11.34
CA LEU A 5 -15.96 14.20 10.42
C LEU A 5 -16.85 15.22 11.14
N ALA A 6 -17.38 14.87 12.31
CA ALA A 6 -18.20 15.75 13.15
C ALA A 6 -17.41 16.98 13.62
N GLU A 7 -16.12 16.82 13.90
CA GLU A 7 -15.20 17.91 14.25
C GLU A 7 -14.69 18.71 13.04
N GLY A 8 -15.06 18.34 11.80
CA GLY A 8 -14.63 19.03 10.59
C GLY A 8 -13.15 18.87 10.24
N LYS A 9 -12.46 17.88 10.83
CA LYS A 9 -11.02 17.62 10.63
C LYS A 9 -10.72 16.80 9.38
N ILE A 10 -11.72 16.13 8.82
CA ILE A 10 -11.61 15.39 7.55
C ILE A 10 -12.73 15.77 6.59
N LYS A 11 -12.51 15.57 5.29
CA LYS A 11 -13.57 15.65 4.28
C LYS A 11 -14.43 14.37 4.34
N PRO A 12 -15.74 14.44 4.04
CA PRO A 12 -16.54 13.24 3.81
C PRO A 12 -15.90 12.36 2.75
N MET A 13 -15.78 11.05 3.03
CA MET A 13 -15.14 10.10 2.12
C MET A 13 -15.72 8.70 2.28
N LEU A 14 -15.62 7.89 1.22
CA LEU A 14 -15.85 6.46 1.28
C LEU A 14 -14.55 5.76 1.69
N VAL A 15 -14.63 4.84 2.65
CA VAL A 15 -13.51 3.97 3.04
C VAL A 15 -13.84 2.55 2.61
N VAL A 16 -12.95 1.93 1.85
CA VAL A 16 -13.08 0.56 1.36
C VAL A 16 -11.96 -0.26 2.00
N ILE A 17 -12.33 -1.32 2.71
CA ILE A 17 -11.40 -2.19 3.45
C ILE A 17 -11.61 -3.61 2.92
N PRO A 18 -10.99 -3.96 1.77
CA PRO A 18 -11.08 -5.31 1.23
C PRO A 18 -10.21 -6.26 2.06
N ASP A 19 -10.44 -7.56 1.91
CA ASP A 19 -9.43 -8.55 2.25
C ASP A 19 -8.28 -8.41 1.24
N THR A 20 -7.03 -8.50 1.70
CA THR A 20 -5.84 -8.38 0.85
C THR A 20 -4.99 -9.64 0.85
N GLU A 21 -5.45 -10.72 1.48
CA GLU A 21 -4.97 -12.08 1.24
C GLU A 21 -5.80 -12.69 0.13
N THR A 22 -5.37 -12.45 -1.11
CA THR A 22 -6.17 -12.79 -2.30
C THR A 22 -6.38 -14.30 -2.41
N ASP A 23 -7.49 -14.72 -3.03
CA ASP A 23 -7.80 -16.13 -3.32
C ASP A 23 -6.95 -16.75 -4.44
N ALA A 24 -5.84 -16.11 -4.79
CA ALA A 24 -4.94 -16.55 -5.84
C ALA A 24 -4.33 -17.92 -5.52
N LYS A 25 -4.49 -18.85 -6.47
CA LYS A 25 -4.06 -20.25 -6.30
C LYS A 25 -2.59 -20.36 -5.90
N GLY A 26 -2.35 -21.02 -4.78
CA GLY A 26 -0.99 -21.28 -4.26
C GLY A 26 -0.36 -20.09 -3.52
N ILE A 27 -1.15 -19.08 -3.17
CA ILE A 27 -0.73 -17.89 -2.43
C ILE A 27 -1.52 -17.83 -1.12
N ILE A 28 -1.41 -18.87 -0.30
CA ILE A 28 -2.05 -18.96 1.02
C ILE A 28 -0.95 -18.83 2.09
N PRO A 29 -1.02 -17.87 3.02
CA PRO A 29 0.07 -17.60 3.96
C PRO A 29 0.45 -18.82 4.81
N GLU A 30 -0.52 -19.67 5.16
CA GLU A 30 -0.33 -20.90 5.93
C GLU A 30 0.49 -21.97 5.20
N ASP A 31 0.53 -21.94 3.87
CA ASP A 31 1.30 -22.89 3.06
C ASP A 31 2.81 -22.58 3.07
N PHE A 32 3.20 -21.39 3.54
CA PHE A 32 4.60 -20.96 3.61
C PHE A 32 5.14 -20.98 5.04
N VAL A 33 6.34 -21.53 5.21
CA VAL A 33 7.05 -21.44 6.49
C VAL A 33 7.32 -19.97 6.84
N PRO A 34 7.19 -19.54 8.11
CA PRO A 34 7.24 -18.13 8.48
C PRO A 34 8.47 -17.36 7.95
N GLN A 35 9.64 -18.01 7.92
CA GLN A 35 10.89 -17.42 7.45
C GLN A 35 10.91 -17.17 5.93
N GLU A 36 10.10 -17.90 5.15
CA GLU A 36 10.03 -17.75 3.69
C GLU A 36 8.95 -16.76 3.26
N ARG A 37 8.04 -16.36 4.16
CA ARG A 37 6.90 -15.49 3.81
C ARG A 37 7.35 -14.16 3.21
N ARG A 38 8.33 -13.48 3.82
CA ARG A 38 8.88 -12.22 3.29
C ARG A 38 9.49 -12.41 1.90
N LYS A 39 10.14 -13.55 1.64
CA LYS A 39 10.85 -13.81 0.36
C LYS A 39 9.92 -14.28 -0.75
N VAL A 40 8.87 -15.03 -0.43
CA VAL A 40 8.04 -15.73 -1.42
C VAL A 40 6.60 -15.25 -1.37
N PHE A 41 5.93 -15.36 -0.22
CA PHE A 41 4.51 -15.05 -0.09
C PHE A 41 4.22 -13.55 -0.30
N TYR A 42 4.96 -12.64 0.33
CA TYR A 42 4.66 -11.20 0.28
C TYR A 42 4.72 -10.62 -1.15
N PRO A 43 5.76 -10.88 -1.97
CA PRO A 43 5.78 -10.42 -3.36
C PRO A 43 4.61 -10.99 -4.19
N LEU A 44 4.33 -12.28 -4.02
CA LEU A 44 3.25 -12.97 -4.75
C LEU A 44 1.88 -12.40 -4.39
N ASN A 45 1.62 -12.23 -3.09
CA ASN A 45 0.36 -11.71 -2.60
C ASN A 45 0.20 -10.21 -2.92
N ALA A 46 1.27 -9.41 -2.88
CA ALA A 46 1.20 -8.01 -3.29
C ALA A 46 0.85 -7.86 -4.78
N LYS A 47 1.41 -8.70 -5.66
CA LYS A 47 1.06 -8.70 -7.08
C LYS A 47 -0.38 -9.13 -7.33
N ALA A 48 -0.90 -10.08 -6.55
CA ALA A 48 -2.29 -10.51 -6.67
C ALA A 48 -3.25 -9.42 -6.15
N ALA A 49 -2.96 -8.84 -4.98
CA ALA A 49 -3.73 -7.74 -4.41
C ALA A 49 -3.73 -6.50 -5.30
N ASP A 50 -2.60 -6.20 -5.97
CA ASP A 50 -2.51 -5.13 -6.97
C ASP A 50 -3.48 -5.35 -8.12
N ARG A 51 -3.50 -6.57 -8.68
CA ARG A 51 -4.40 -6.91 -9.78
C ARG A 51 -5.85 -6.77 -9.36
N GLU A 52 -6.22 -7.30 -8.20
CA GLU A 52 -7.59 -7.24 -7.68
C GLU A 52 -8.00 -5.78 -7.38
N LEU A 53 -7.12 -4.99 -6.78
CA LEU A 53 -7.35 -3.57 -6.50
C LEU A 53 -7.69 -2.81 -7.78
N MET A 54 -6.84 -2.96 -8.80
CA MET A 54 -6.91 -2.15 -10.02
C MET A 54 -8.02 -2.61 -10.97
N ASN A 55 -8.24 -3.92 -11.09
CA ASN A 55 -9.15 -4.47 -12.11
C ASN A 55 -10.54 -4.82 -11.55
N ASP A 56 -10.67 -5.06 -10.25
CA ASP A 56 -11.92 -5.51 -9.65
C ASP A 56 -12.48 -4.49 -8.66
N ILE A 57 -11.72 -4.15 -7.61
CA ILE A 57 -12.21 -3.33 -6.50
C ILE A 57 -12.49 -1.89 -6.94
N ILE A 58 -11.51 -1.18 -7.53
CA ILE A 58 -11.70 0.21 -7.97
C ILE A 58 -12.85 0.33 -8.98
N PRO A 59 -12.94 -0.53 -10.02
CA PRO A 59 -14.08 -0.51 -10.94
C PRO A 59 -15.42 -0.83 -10.27
N LEU A 60 -15.47 -1.82 -9.36
CA LEU A 60 -16.69 -2.19 -8.64
C LEU A 60 -17.22 -1.03 -7.79
N ILE A 61 -16.34 -0.39 -7.02
CA ILE A 61 -16.69 0.75 -6.18
C ILE A 61 -17.16 1.92 -7.04
N SER A 62 -16.47 2.21 -8.15
CA SER A 62 -16.84 3.27 -9.09
C SER A 62 -18.20 3.05 -9.77
N LYS A 63 -18.64 1.80 -9.89
CA LYS A 63 -19.95 1.43 -10.43
C LYS A 63 -21.07 1.51 -9.39
N ARG A 64 -20.77 1.17 -8.13
CA ARG A 64 -21.77 1.07 -7.05
C ARG A 64 -21.99 2.37 -6.28
N PHE A 65 -20.97 3.22 -6.20
CA PHE A 65 -20.99 4.43 -5.39
C PHE A 65 -20.59 5.65 -6.23
N ASN A 66 -21.10 6.82 -5.84
CA ASN A 66 -20.70 8.08 -6.46
C ASN A 66 -19.36 8.54 -5.88
N VAL A 67 -18.26 8.17 -6.56
CA VAL A 67 -16.89 8.47 -6.15
C VAL A 67 -16.15 9.26 -7.24
N ARG A 68 -15.13 10.02 -6.83
CA ARG A 68 -14.18 10.63 -7.77
C ARG A 68 -13.35 9.54 -8.45
N LYS A 69 -13.00 9.77 -9.71
CA LYS A 69 -12.27 8.80 -10.55
C LYS A 69 -10.82 9.19 -10.82
N ASP A 70 -10.50 10.47 -10.61
CA ASP A 70 -9.17 11.03 -10.76
C ASP A 70 -8.27 10.72 -9.55
N ALA A 71 -6.95 10.83 -9.74
CA ALA A 71 -5.95 10.53 -8.73
C ALA A 71 -6.14 11.34 -7.44
N ASP A 72 -6.38 12.65 -7.54
CA ASP A 72 -6.56 13.54 -6.39
C ASP A 72 -7.79 13.17 -5.53
N GLY A 73 -8.71 12.38 -6.08
CA GLY A 73 -9.87 11.83 -5.40
C GLY A 73 -9.65 10.45 -4.75
N ARG A 74 -8.48 9.84 -4.89
CA ARG A 74 -8.19 8.48 -4.42
C ARG A 74 -6.93 8.45 -3.55
N ALA A 75 -7.07 7.82 -2.39
CA ALA A 75 -5.98 7.53 -1.46
C ALA A 75 -5.81 6.01 -1.31
N LEU A 76 -4.58 5.56 -1.09
CA LEU A 76 -4.26 4.19 -0.73
C LEU A 76 -3.41 4.16 0.53
N ALA A 77 -3.79 3.31 1.49
CA ALA A 77 -3.06 3.16 2.73
C ALA A 77 -3.13 1.71 3.19
N GLY A 78 -2.09 1.25 3.91
CA GLY A 78 -2.08 -0.07 4.51
C GLY A 78 -1.13 -0.18 5.68
N LEU A 79 -1.32 -1.23 6.49
CA LEU A 79 -0.52 -1.50 7.69
C LEU A 79 0.27 -2.81 7.57
N SER A 80 1.50 -2.88 8.08
CA SER A 80 2.33 -4.09 8.05
C SER A 80 2.48 -4.67 6.63
N GLN A 81 2.05 -5.91 6.38
CA GLN A 81 1.97 -6.48 5.03
C GLN A 81 1.12 -5.61 4.09
N GLY A 82 -0.02 -5.10 4.57
CA GLY A 82 -0.84 -4.16 3.81
C GLY A 82 -0.12 -2.85 3.48
N GLY A 83 0.83 -2.42 4.32
CA GLY A 83 1.67 -1.25 4.03
C GLY A 83 2.61 -1.49 2.85
N TYR A 84 3.14 -2.71 2.73
CA TYR A 84 3.90 -3.14 1.55
C TYR A 84 3.01 -3.23 0.30
N GLN A 85 1.82 -3.81 0.41
CA GLN A 85 0.87 -3.88 -0.70
C GLN A 85 0.46 -2.48 -1.17
N ALA A 86 0.17 -1.58 -0.24
CA ALA A 86 -0.13 -0.18 -0.54
C ALA A 86 1.05 0.50 -1.27
N LEU A 87 2.28 0.29 -0.79
CA LEU A 87 3.48 0.82 -1.44
C LEU A 87 3.63 0.28 -2.88
N VAL A 88 3.56 -1.04 -3.05
CA VAL A 88 3.72 -1.70 -4.36
C VAL A 88 2.66 -1.21 -5.35
N SER A 89 1.38 -1.24 -4.99
CA SER A 89 0.31 -0.78 -5.87
C SER A 89 0.35 0.73 -6.12
N GLY A 90 0.57 1.52 -5.07
CA GLY A 90 0.58 2.97 -5.16
C GLY A 90 1.71 3.51 -6.04
N ILE A 91 2.92 2.94 -5.92
CA ILE A 91 4.09 3.38 -6.69
C ILE A 91 4.07 2.82 -8.12
N ASN A 92 3.56 1.60 -8.34
CA ASN A 92 3.47 1.05 -9.70
C ASN A 92 2.37 1.70 -10.54
N HIS A 93 1.31 2.23 -9.91
CA HIS A 93 0.17 2.92 -10.55
C HIS A 93 0.00 4.36 -10.04
N LEU A 94 1.09 5.14 -10.01
CA LEU A 94 1.13 6.50 -9.46
C LEU A 94 0.01 7.41 -10.00
N GLU A 95 -0.32 7.29 -11.27
CA GLU A 95 -1.37 8.06 -11.93
C GLU A 95 -2.79 7.77 -11.40
N SER A 96 -2.97 6.69 -10.63
CA SER A 96 -4.25 6.29 -10.07
C SER A 96 -4.49 6.82 -8.65
N PHE A 97 -3.46 7.37 -7.99
CA PHE A 97 -3.50 7.79 -6.59
C PHE A 97 -2.86 9.17 -6.40
N GLY A 98 -3.51 10.03 -5.62
CA GLY A 98 -2.95 11.33 -5.21
C GLY A 98 -2.34 11.29 -3.82
N TRP A 99 -2.66 10.26 -3.04
CA TRP A 99 -2.30 10.14 -1.62
C TRP A 99 -1.92 8.70 -1.32
N LEU A 100 -0.73 8.50 -0.76
CA LEU A 100 -0.22 7.17 -0.42
C LEU A 100 0.25 7.14 1.04
N ALA A 101 -0.03 6.06 1.76
CA ALA A 101 0.51 5.86 3.10
C ALA A 101 0.88 4.41 3.43
N THR A 102 1.96 4.26 4.19
CA THR A 102 2.40 3.00 4.80
C THR A 102 2.51 3.19 6.31
N PHE A 103 1.81 2.34 7.06
CA PHE A 103 1.77 2.36 8.52
C PHE A 103 2.43 1.12 9.08
N SER A 104 3.64 1.27 9.64
CA SER A 104 4.50 0.17 10.08
C SER A 104 4.60 -0.89 8.99
N GLY A 105 4.78 -0.43 7.74
CA GLY A 105 4.76 -1.28 6.56
C GLY A 105 6.05 -2.06 6.41
N VAL A 106 5.95 -3.29 5.88
CA VAL A 106 7.12 -4.02 5.41
C VAL A 106 7.75 -3.24 4.24
N THR A 107 9.07 -3.07 4.24
CA THR A 107 9.76 -2.21 3.27
C THR A 107 10.40 -3.01 2.14
N THR A 108 10.73 -2.32 1.06
CA THR A 108 11.48 -2.91 -0.05
C THR A 108 12.93 -3.25 0.31
N THR A 109 13.43 -2.79 1.47
CA THR A 109 14.73 -3.23 2.01
C THR A 109 14.75 -4.71 2.34
N THR A 110 13.66 -5.24 2.92
CA THR A 110 13.57 -6.66 3.30
C THR A 110 12.72 -7.50 2.34
N VAL A 111 11.90 -6.85 1.51
CA VAL A 111 11.11 -7.48 0.46
C VAL A 111 11.23 -6.68 -0.85
N PRO A 112 12.33 -6.86 -1.61
CA PRO A 112 12.59 -6.07 -2.81
C PRO A 112 11.46 -6.13 -3.85
N ASP A 113 11.20 -5.01 -4.51
CA ASP A 113 10.31 -4.91 -5.66
C ASP A 113 10.95 -4.03 -6.73
N GLU A 114 11.17 -4.59 -7.93
CA GLU A 114 11.89 -3.92 -9.01
C GLU A 114 11.10 -2.73 -9.59
N GLY A 115 9.76 -2.82 -9.61
CA GLY A 115 8.91 -1.75 -10.11
C GLY A 115 8.93 -0.53 -9.20
N VAL A 116 8.82 -0.77 -7.89
CA VAL A 116 9.00 0.26 -6.87
C VAL A 116 10.39 0.86 -6.94
N ALA A 117 11.45 0.05 -7.02
CA ALA A 117 12.83 0.53 -7.11
C ALA A 117 13.04 1.40 -8.37
N ALA A 118 12.53 0.98 -9.52
CA ALA A 118 12.62 1.73 -10.77
C ALA A 118 11.93 3.09 -10.68
N ARG A 119 10.74 3.17 -10.06
CA ARG A 119 10.01 4.42 -9.88
C ARG A 119 10.65 5.35 -8.85
N LEU A 120 11.22 4.81 -7.77
CA LEU A 120 11.94 5.60 -6.78
C LEU A 120 13.22 6.26 -7.35
N ASN A 121 13.76 5.74 -8.46
CA ASN A 121 14.85 6.39 -9.19
C ASN A 121 14.41 7.64 -9.98
N ASP A 122 13.10 7.93 -10.06
CA ASP A 122 12.54 9.18 -10.57
C ASP A 122 11.68 9.89 -9.49
N PRO A 123 12.32 10.48 -8.47
CA PRO A 123 11.59 11.16 -7.40
C PRO A 123 10.84 12.41 -7.90
N ALA A 124 11.22 12.98 -9.05
CA ALA A 124 10.54 14.14 -9.60
C ALA A 124 9.12 13.78 -10.07
N ALA A 125 8.96 12.64 -10.77
CA ALA A 125 7.64 12.14 -11.15
C ALA A 125 6.76 11.83 -9.94
N ILE A 126 7.33 11.25 -8.88
CA ILE A 126 6.59 10.95 -7.63
C ILE A 126 6.12 12.25 -6.97
N ASN A 127 7.02 13.22 -6.78
CA ASN A 127 6.70 14.50 -6.13
C ASN A 127 5.73 15.36 -6.96
N GLN A 128 5.71 15.19 -8.29
CA GLN A 128 4.75 15.86 -9.15
C GLN A 128 3.35 15.23 -9.02
N GLN A 129 3.28 13.90 -8.90
CA GLN A 129 2.02 13.17 -8.92
C GLN A 129 1.35 13.09 -7.53
N LEU A 130 2.10 12.73 -6.48
CA LEU A 130 1.55 12.56 -5.15
C LEU A 130 1.46 13.91 -4.42
N ARG A 131 0.28 14.22 -3.88
CA ARG A 131 0.09 15.34 -2.95
C ARG A 131 0.76 15.07 -1.61
N ASN A 132 0.77 13.82 -1.20
CA ASN A 132 1.40 13.37 0.02
C ASN A 132 1.76 11.88 -0.09
N PHE A 133 2.98 11.56 0.37
CA PHE A 133 3.41 10.18 0.61
C PHE A 133 3.85 10.08 2.07
N THR A 134 3.09 9.34 2.87
CA THR A 134 3.30 9.23 4.32
C THR A 134 3.86 7.87 4.69
N VAL A 135 4.98 7.87 5.41
CA VAL A 135 5.56 6.67 6.03
C VAL A 135 5.57 6.91 7.54
N VAL A 136 4.89 6.05 8.30
CA VAL A 136 4.82 6.15 9.76
C VAL A 136 5.16 4.81 10.37
N VAL A 137 5.98 4.82 11.42
CA VAL A 137 6.28 3.63 12.22
C VAL A 137 6.28 3.98 13.70
N GLY A 138 5.89 3.03 14.54
CA GLY A 138 5.96 3.20 15.99
C GLY A 138 7.41 3.25 16.46
N ASP A 139 7.70 4.11 17.44
CA ASP A 139 9.02 4.24 18.08
C ASP A 139 9.52 2.95 18.76
N LYS A 140 8.59 2.04 19.08
CA LYS A 140 8.85 0.72 19.69
C LYS A 140 8.53 -0.45 18.78
N ASP A 141 8.33 -0.21 17.48
CA ASP A 141 8.08 -1.29 16.54
C ASP A 141 9.35 -2.11 16.31
N VAL A 142 9.34 -3.37 16.74
CA VAL A 142 10.48 -4.29 16.57
C VAL A 142 10.30 -5.25 15.38
N VAL A 143 9.17 -5.18 14.68
CA VAL A 143 8.80 -6.09 13.58
C VAL A 143 9.19 -5.50 12.23
N THR A 144 8.79 -4.26 11.98
CA THR A 144 9.11 -3.49 10.77
C THR A 144 9.90 -2.23 11.09
N GLY A 145 9.98 -1.80 12.36
CA GLY A 145 10.73 -0.59 12.73
C GLY A 145 12.20 -0.65 12.34
N LYS A 146 12.84 -1.82 12.46
CA LYS A 146 14.21 -2.03 11.96
C LYS A 146 14.33 -1.87 10.45
N ASP A 147 13.28 -2.23 9.70
CA ASP A 147 13.26 -2.12 8.24
C ASP A 147 13.18 -0.65 7.75
N ILE A 148 12.86 0.30 8.66
CA ILE A 148 12.62 1.73 8.38
C ILE A 148 13.64 2.64 9.08
N ALA A 149 14.00 2.37 10.33
CA ALA A 149 14.80 3.25 11.18
C ALA A 149 16.32 3.07 11.02
N GLU A 150 16.77 1.92 10.55
CA GLU A 150 18.18 1.62 10.32
C GLU A 150 18.37 1.30 8.84
N PRO A 151 18.69 2.30 7.98
CA PRO A 151 19.10 1.98 6.61
C PRO A 151 20.33 1.07 6.72
N ALA A 152 20.34 -0.01 5.94
CA ALA A 152 21.43 -0.98 5.92
C ALA A 152 22.77 -0.25 5.87
N GLU A 153 23.65 -0.52 6.84
CA GLU A 153 25.05 -0.12 6.71
C GLU A 153 25.59 -0.71 5.40
N ASN A 154 26.21 0.17 4.61
CA ASN A 154 26.69 -0.06 3.24
C ASN A 154 27.36 -1.43 3.01
#